data_AF-A0A1I4N508-F1
#
_entry.id   AF-A0A1I4N508-F1
#
_cell.length_a   1.000
_cell.length_b   1.000
_cell.length_c   1.000
_cell.angle_alpha   90.00
_cell.angle_beta   90.00
_cell.angle_gamma   90.00
#
_symmetry.space_group_name_H-M   'P 1'
#
loop_
_entity.id
_entity.type
_entity.pdbx_description
1 polymer ?
#
loop_
_entity_poly.entity_id
_entity_poly.type
_entity_poly.pdbx_seq_one_letter_code
_entity_poly.pdbx_strand_id
1 'polypeptide(L)'
;MRVAGQWNRNWEPMARLDADWTEKFFSMVSAPLNSGVIDPKTFELIAIAVDASVTHMYGPGVRRHIRRALALGVTPEEITAVLQLTATLGLHTMSLGAPILLEEMENHRRGEFSDVSEG
;
A
#
# COMPACT_ATOMS: atom_id res chain seq x y z
N MET A 1 18.50 5.33 8.56
CA MET A 1 17.44 6.38 8.64
C MET A 1 17.77 7.55 9.55
N ARG A 2 18.33 7.36 10.76
CA ARG A 2 18.77 8.48 11.62
C ARG A 2 19.89 9.31 10.99
N VAL A 3 20.98 8.66 10.57
CA VAL A 3 22.12 9.31 9.90
C VAL A 3 21.71 10.01 8.60
N ALA A 4 20.72 9.44 7.88
CA ALA A 4 20.19 10.03 6.64
C ALA A 4 19.23 11.21 6.88
N GLY A 5 18.95 11.60 8.14
CA GLY A 5 18.00 12.68 8.46
C GLY A 5 16.53 12.34 8.19
N GLN A 6 16.21 11.07 8.00
CA GLN A 6 14.88 10.60 7.56
C GLN A 6 14.06 9.96 8.70
N TRP A 7 14.51 10.13 9.94
CA TRP A 7 13.85 9.54 11.10
C TRP A 7 12.46 10.13 11.32
N ASN A 8 11.45 9.27 11.41
CA ASN A 8 10.09 9.65 11.79
C ASN A 8 9.87 9.32 13.28
N ARG A 9 9.31 10.28 14.03
CA ARG A 9 8.95 10.13 15.45
C ARG A 9 8.00 8.95 15.69
N ASN A 10 7.17 8.58 14.71
CA ASN A 10 6.31 7.40 14.77
C ASN A 10 7.09 6.08 14.95
N TRP A 11 8.39 6.07 14.68
CA TRP A 11 9.25 4.89 14.84
C TRP A 11 9.96 4.83 16.20
N GLU A 12 9.88 5.88 17.02
CA GLU A 12 10.48 5.88 18.36
C GLU A 12 9.97 4.77 19.27
N PRO A 13 8.65 4.44 19.32
CA PRO A 13 8.17 3.37 20.20
C PRO A 13 8.82 2.02 19.87
N MET A 14 8.87 1.69 18.57
CA MET A 14 9.49 0.47 18.06
C MET A 14 10.99 0.42 18.37
N ALA A 15 11.70 1.54 18.19
CA ALA A 15 13.13 1.62 18.50
C ALA A 15 13.46 1.52 20.00
N ARG A 16 12.54 1.93 20.89
CA ARG A 16 12.70 1.77 22.34
C ARG A 16 12.47 0.34 22.79
N LEU A 17 11.62 -0.40 22.08
CA LEU A 17 11.32 -1.81 22.38
C LEU A 17 12.46 -2.72 21.92
N ASP A 18 12.95 -2.54 20.70
CA ASP A 18 14.05 -3.31 20.15
C ASP A 18 14.81 -2.49 19.10
N ALA A 19 15.94 -1.93 19.53
CA ALA A 19 16.77 -1.09 18.67
C ALA A 19 17.45 -1.89 17.54
N ASP A 20 17.92 -3.09 17.84
CA ASP A 20 18.65 -3.96 16.90
C ASP A 20 17.71 -4.46 15.79
N TRP A 21 16.51 -4.89 16.16
CA TRP A 21 15.49 -5.26 15.18
C TRP A 21 15.08 -4.07 14.34
N THR A 22 14.88 -2.90 14.96
CA THR A 22 14.50 -1.67 14.24
C THR A 22 15.55 -1.27 13.19
N GLU A 23 16.84 -1.38 13.53
CA GLU A 23 17.93 -1.12 12.59
C GLU A 23 17.93 -2.12 11.42
N LYS A 24 17.80 -3.41 11.72
CA LYS A 24 17.71 -4.47 10.69
C LYS A 24 16.50 -4.28 9.77
N PHE A 25 15.34 -3.94 10.33
CA PHE A 25 14.13 -3.64 9.58
C PHE A 25 14.36 -2.49 8.59
N PHE A 26 14.94 -1.37 9.05
CA PHE A 26 15.21 -0.25 8.15
C PHE A 26 16.31 -0.53 7.12
N SER A 27 17.31 -1.33 7.47
CA SER A 27 18.32 -1.80 6.52
C SER A 27 17.68 -2.61 5.39
N MET A 28 16.77 -3.54 5.74
CA MET A 28 15.99 -4.33 4.78
C MET A 28 15.12 -3.44 3.88
N VAL A 29 14.33 -2.53 4.46
CA VAL A 29 13.44 -1.63 3.70
C VAL A 29 14.22 -0.70 2.77
N SER A 30 15.42 -0.28 3.18
CA SER A 30 16.25 0.64 2.39
C SER A 30 17.14 -0.08 1.37
N ALA A 31 17.18 -1.43 1.38
CA ALA A 31 18.07 -2.20 0.52
C ALA A 31 17.84 -1.94 -0.98
N PRO A 32 16.60 -1.83 -1.52
CA PRO A 32 16.39 -1.54 -2.93
C PRO A 32 16.89 -0.16 -3.35
N LEU A 33 16.71 0.85 -2.50
CA LEU A 33 17.25 2.21 -2.73
C LEU A 33 18.78 2.19 -2.73
N ASN A 34 19.38 1.50 -1.76
CA ASN A 34 20.83 1.47 -1.59
C ASN A 34 21.55 0.67 -2.68
N SER A 35 20.88 -0.34 -3.27
CA SER A 35 21.44 -1.14 -4.36
C SER A 35 21.36 -0.44 -5.71
N GLY A 36 20.56 0.64 -5.84
CA GLY A 36 20.39 1.38 -7.09
C GLY A 36 19.56 0.66 -8.16
N VAL A 37 18.93 -0.46 -7.83
CA VAL A 37 18.07 -1.22 -8.77
C VAL A 37 16.77 -0.49 -9.11
N ILE A 38 16.38 0.46 -8.25
CA ILE A 38 15.24 1.35 -8.45
C ILE A 38 15.72 2.78 -8.20
N ASP A 39 15.37 3.70 -9.09
CA ASP A 39 15.71 5.11 -8.90
C ASP A 39 14.87 5.74 -7.78
N PRO A 40 15.37 6.80 -7.13
CA PRO A 40 14.66 7.43 -6.01
C PRO A 40 13.24 7.91 -6.35
N LYS A 41 13.01 8.41 -7.57
CA LYS A 41 11.68 8.92 -7.98
C LYS A 41 10.70 7.76 -8.05
N THR A 42 11.06 6.67 -8.73
CA THR A 42 10.20 5.48 -8.83
C THR A 42 9.91 4.89 -7.45
N PHE A 43 10.91 4.83 -6.56
CA PHE A 43 10.70 4.35 -5.19
C PHE A 43 9.66 5.18 -4.43
N GLU A 44 9.76 6.52 -4.46
CA GLU A 44 8.80 7.38 -3.74
C GLU A 44 7.38 7.25 -4.33
N LEU A 45 7.23 7.12 -5.65
CA LEU A 45 5.92 6.90 -6.28
C LEU A 45 5.30 5.55 -5.86
N ILE A 46 6.08 4.47 -5.80
CA ILE A 46 5.61 3.17 -5.30
C ILE A 46 5.21 3.28 -3.82
N ALA A 47 6.02 3.95 -3.00
CA ALA A 47 5.72 4.13 -1.59
C ALA A 47 4.42 4.92 -1.36
N ILE A 48 4.14 5.95 -2.19
CA ILE A 48 2.87 6.66 -2.19
C ILE A 48 1.71 5.70 -2.49
N ALA A 49 1.82 4.86 -3.53
CA ALA A 49 0.77 3.92 -3.91
C ALA A 49 0.46 2.91 -2.78
N VAL A 50 1.50 2.36 -2.16
CA VAL A 50 1.38 1.41 -1.05
C VAL A 50 0.68 2.06 0.14
N ASP A 51 1.16 3.23 0.58
CA ASP A 51 0.59 3.94 1.75
C ASP A 51 -0.83 4.48 1.49
N ALA A 52 -1.16 4.86 0.24
CA ALA A 52 -2.46 5.41 -0.12
C ALA A 52 -3.52 4.34 -0.45
N SER A 53 -3.12 3.08 -0.63
CA SER A 53 -4.04 2.00 -0.96
C SER A 53 -5.18 1.87 0.05
N VAL A 54 -6.39 1.56 -0.42
CA VAL A 54 -7.59 1.38 0.42
C VAL A 54 -7.44 0.24 1.45
N THR A 55 -6.53 -0.69 1.19
CA THR A 55 -6.16 -1.78 2.11
C THR A 55 -5.15 -1.36 3.18
N HIS A 56 -4.56 -0.16 3.09
CA HIS A 56 -3.55 0.33 4.03
C HIS A 56 -3.86 1.70 4.64
N MET A 57 -4.16 2.70 3.82
CA MET A 57 -4.54 4.07 4.20
C MET A 57 -3.63 4.73 5.26
N TYR A 58 -2.32 4.52 5.15
CA TYR A 58 -1.34 5.06 6.09
C TYR A 58 -0.98 6.52 5.77
N GLY A 59 -1.87 7.44 6.17
CA GLY A 59 -1.74 8.88 5.90
C GLY A 59 -0.41 9.54 6.28
N PRO A 60 0.25 9.22 7.41
CA PRO A 60 1.58 9.75 7.72
C PRO A 60 2.65 9.38 6.68
N GLY A 61 2.58 8.15 6.15
CA GLY A 61 3.47 7.66 5.11
C GLY A 61 3.24 8.36 3.77
N VAL A 62 1.98 8.44 3.33
CA VAL A 62 1.58 9.20 2.12
C VAL A 62 2.17 10.61 2.15
N ARG A 63 1.97 11.34 3.25
CA ARG A 63 2.49 12.72 3.40
C ARG A 63 4.02 12.79 3.34
N ARG A 64 4.72 11.81 3.91
CA ARG A 64 6.18 11.74 3.89
C ARG A 64 6.70 11.51 2.48
N HIS A 65 6.14 10.53 1.77
CA HIS A 65 6.61 10.14 0.44
C HIS A 65 6.24 11.19 -0.63
N ILE A 66 5.06 11.83 -0.54
CA ILE A 66 4.72 12.99 -1.39
C ILE A 66 5.74 14.11 -1.25
N ARG A 67 6.11 14.50 -0.01
CA ARG A 67 7.11 15.56 0.21
C ARG A 67 8.47 15.22 -0.41
N ARG A 68 8.87 13.95 -0.36
CA ARG A 68 10.14 13.48 -0.91
C ARG A 68 10.11 13.41 -2.43
N ALA A 69 9.02 12.91 -3.00
CA ALA A 69 8.79 12.91 -4.44
C ALA A 69 8.87 14.34 -5.01
N LEU A 70 8.20 15.31 -4.37
CA LEU A 70 8.27 16.71 -4.77
C LEU A 70 9.70 17.27 -4.68
N ALA A 71 10.46 16.91 -3.64
CA ALA A 71 11.87 17.32 -3.49
C ALA A 71 12.79 16.70 -4.58
N LEU A 72 12.38 15.58 -5.18
CA LEU A 72 13.04 14.93 -6.32
C LEU A 72 12.56 15.47 -7.68
N GLY A 73 11.67 16.47 -7.70
CA GLY A 73 11.16 17.08 -8.94
C GLY A 73 9.99 16.33 -9.58
N VAL A 74 9.38 15.37 -8.88
CA VAL A 74 8.13 14.73 -9.33
C VAL A 74 7.01 15.75 -9.35
N THR A 75 6.21 15.78 -10.40
CA THR A 75 5.14 16.79 -10.53
C THR A 75 3.87 16.39 -9.76
N PRO A 76 3.02 17.37 -9.39
CA PRO A 76 1.70 17.08 -8.81
C PRO A 76 0.84 16.18 -9.69
N GLU A 77 0.96 16.27 -11.02
CA GLU A 77 0.24 15.46 -12.00
C GLU A 77 0.68 14.00 -11.92
N GLU A 78 1.98 13.73 -11.83
CA GLU A 78 2.52 12.37 -11.64
C GLU A 78 2.03 11.73 -10.34
N ILE A 79 2.02 12.52 -9.25
CA ILE A 79 1.51 12.07 -7.95
C ILE A 79 0.00 11.78 -8.03
N THR A 80 -0.76 12.67 -8.69
CA THR A 80 -2.21 12.50 -8.88
C THR A 80 -2.50 11.26 -9.71
N ALA A 81 -1.72 10.98 -10.75
CA ALA A 81 -1.84 9.77 -11.54
C ALA A 81 -1.64 8.50 -10.69
N VAL A 82 -0.67 8.48 -9.78
CA VAL A 82 -0.48 7.36 -8.84
C VAL A 82 -1.69 7.17 -7.92
N LEU A 83 -2.28 8.26 -7.41
CA LEU A 83 -3.47 8.17 -6.57
C LEU A 83 -4.68 7.66 -7.35
N GLN A 84 -4.85 8.08 -8.61
CA GLN A 84 -5.90 7.57 -9.50
C GLN A 84 -5.72 6.07 -9.78
N LEU A 85 -4.50 5.62 -10.07
CA LEU A 85 -4.18 4.19 -10.22
C LEU A 85 -4.53 3.41 -8.95
N THR A 86 -4.17 3.96 -7.79
CA THR A 86 -4.44 3.33 -6.49
C THR A 86 -5.95 3.18 -6.21
N ALA A 87 -6.77 4.13 -6.64
CA ALA A 87 -8.23 4.07 -6.49
C ALA A 87 -8.87 2.91 -7.25
N THR A 88 -8.23 2.39 -8.30
CA THR A 88 -8.74 1.26 -9.10
C THR A 88 -8.80 -0.06 -8.32
N LEU A 89 -8.08 -0.18 -7.20
CA LEU A 89 -8.12 -1.37 -6.33
C LEU A 89 -9.55 -1.74 -5.89
N GLY A 90 -10.46 -0.76 -5.77
CA GLY A 90 -11.86 -1.00 -5.43
C GLY A 90 -12.61 -1.89 -6.44
N LEU A 91 -12.17 -1.91 -7.71
CA LEU A 91 -12.78 -2.72 -8.76
C LEU A 91 -12.67 -4.22 -8.51
N HIS A 92 -11.69 -4.68 -7.72
CA HIS A 92 -11.53 -6.10 -7.37
C HIS A 92 -12.78 -6.67 -6.67
N THR A 93 -13.53 -5.84 -5.96
CA THR A 93 -14.82 -6.23 -5.36
C THR A 93 -15.78 -6.75 -6.43
N MET A 94 -15.89 -6.04 -7.55
CA MET A 94 -16.77 -6.43 -8.65
C MET A 94 -16.20 -7.58 -9.47
N SER A 95 -14.87 -7.62 -9.66
CA SER A 95 -14.21 -8.73 -10.36
C SER A 95 -14.46 -10.08 -9.70
N LEU A 96 -14.56 -10.11 -8.37
CA LEU A 96 -14.90 -11.32 -7.61
C LEU A 96 -16.42 -11.48 -7.42
N GLY A 97 -17.11 -10.41 -7.03
CA GLY A 97 -18.52 -10.46 -6.65
C GLY A 97 -19.48 -10.69 -7.81
N ALA A 98 -19.21 -10.15 -9.01
CA ALA A 98 -20.11 -10.32 -10.14
C ALA A 98 -20.20 -11.78 -10.63
N PRO A 99 -19.09 -12.53 -10.81
CA PRO A 99 -19.17 -13.96 -11.11
C PRO A 99 -19.91 -14.77 -10.04
N ILE A 100 -19.63 -14.53 -8.75
CA ILE A 100 -20.32 -15.21 -7.63
C ILE A 100 -21.82 -14.93 -7.69
N LEU A 101 -22.22 -13.68 -7.88
CA LEU A 101 -23.64 -13.33 -7.99
C LEU A 101 -24.33 -14.06 -9.16
N LEU A 102 -23.66 -14.15 -10.31
CA LEU A 102 -24.21 -14.86 -11.47
C LEU A 102 -24.36 -16.36 -11.21
N GLU A 103 -23.39 -16.97 -10.52
CA GLU A 103 -23.44 -18.36 -10.08
C GLU A 103 -24.61 -18.61 -9.12
N GLU A 104 -24.77 -17.78 -8.09
CA GLU A 104 -25.87 -17.92 -7.13
C GLU A 104 -27.25 -17.70 -7.76
N MET A 105 -27.36 -16.76 -8.72
CA MET A 105 -28.59 -16.55 -9.49
C MET A 105 -28.95 -17.76 -10.37
N GLU A 106 -27.97 -18.53 -10.83
CA GLU A 106 -28.18 -19.77 -11.57
C GLU A 106 -28.59 -20.91 -10.63
N ASN A 107 -27.89 -21.08 -9.51
CA ASN A 107 -28.21 -22.08 -8.48
C ASN A 107 -29.65 -21.89 -7.94
N HIS A 108 -30.03 -20.63 -7.68
CA HIS A 108 -31.41 -20.29 -7.29
C HIS A 108 -32.44 -20.70 -8.35
N ARG A 109 -32.16 -20.47 -9.64
CA ARG A 109 -33.05 -20.87 -10.73
C ARG A 109 -33.16 -22.39 -10.88
N ARG A 110 -32.11 -23.13 -10.53
CA ARG A 110 -32.08 -24.61 -10.54
C ARG A 110 -32.71 -25.25 -9.30
N GLY A 111 -33.03 -24.47 -8.26
CA GLY A 111 -33.51 -24.99 -6.99
C GLY A 111 -32.42 -25.67 -6.15
N GLU A 112 -31.15 -25.39 -6.44
CA GLU A 112 -29.97 -25.96 -5.75
C GLU A 112 -29.55 -25.11 -4.54
N PHE A 113 -30.51 -24.48 -3.86
CA PHE A 113 -30.22 -23.72 -2.64
C PHE A 113 -29.90 -24.72 -1.51
N SER A 114 -28.62 -24.89 -1.17
CA SER A 114 -28.25 -25.55 0.08
C SER A 114 -28.62 -24.60 1.22
N ASP A 115 -29.66 -24.95 1.97
CA ASP A 115 -30.07 -24.25 3.17
C ASP A 115 -28.86 -24.12 4.10
N VAL A 116 -28.30 -22.91 4.23
CA VAL A 116 -27.23 -22.62 5.20
C VAL A 116 -27.92 -22.44 6.55
N SER A 117 -28.58 -23.50 7.01
CA SER A 117 -29.33 -23.59 8.25
C SER A 117 -28.74 -24.67 9.15
N GLU A 118 -27.43 -24.66 9.38
CA GLU A 118 -26.84 -25.28 10.58
C GLU A 118 -25.41 -24.78 10.81
N GLY A 119 -25.24 -24.02 11.91
CA GLY A 119 -23.99 -23.43 12.38
C GLY A 119 -24.23 -22.45 13.53
#